data_AF-A0A6L8CB88-F1
#
_entry.id   AF-A0A6L8CB88-F1
#
_cell.length_a   1.000
_cell.length_b   1.000
_cell.length_c   1.000
_cell.angle_alpha   90.00
_cell.angle_beta   90.00
_cell.angle_gamma   90.00
#
_symmetry.space_group_name_H-M   'P 1'
#
loop_
_entity.id
_entity.type
_entity.pdbx_description
1 polymer ?
#
loop_
_entity_poly.entity_id
_entity_poly.type
_entity_poly.pdbx_seq_one_letter_code
_entity_poly.pdbx_strand_id
1 'polypeptide(L)' 'MERDIRLNWDLLVKEAIKRRKERKISQRRLAAIAEVSQPTVSRFEQQKKDIQLSSAVKILDVLGLIEK' A
#
# COMPACT_ATOMS: atom_id res chain seq x y z
N MET A 1 30.52 8.32 1.91
CA MET A 1 30.09 7.27 0.96
C MET A 1 28.56 7.34 0.92
N GLU A 2 28.00 7.99 -0.09
CA GLU A 2 26.53 8.07 -0.25
C GLU A 2 25.99 6.67 -0.51
N ARG A 3 24.93 6.28 0.21
CA ARG A 3 24.22 5.04 -0.05
C ARG A 3 23.05 5.38 -0.96
N ASP A 4 23.05 4.85 -2.19
CA ASP A 4 21.87 4.87 -3.08
C ASP A 4 20.85 3.85 -2.54
N ILE A 5 20.09 4.25 -1.52
CA ILE A 5 19.05 3.40 -0.91
C ILE A 5 17.79 3.49 -1.78
N ARG A 6 17.45 2.38 -2.44
CA ARG A 6 16.25 2.27 -3.25
C ARG A 6 15.14 1.54 -2.51
N LEU A 7 13.93 2.10 -2.57
CA LEU A 7 12.72 1.43 -2.11
C LEU A 7 12.39 0.26 -3.05
N ASN A 8 12.38 -0.96 -2.51
CA ASN A 8 11.87 -2.11 -3.24
C ASN A 8 10.33 -2.09 -3.21
N TRP A 9 9.75 -1.39 -4.19
CA TRP A 9 8.30 -1.23 -4.29
C TRP A 9 7.55 -2.56 -4.43
N ASP A 10 8.10 -3.51 -5.18
CA ASP A 10 7.48 -4.82 -5.38
C ASP A 10 7.34 -5.59 -4.07
N LEU A 11 8.43 -5.64 -3.29
CA LEU A 11 8.45 -6.27 -1.98
C LEU A 11 7.47 -5.59 -1.01
N LEU A 12 7.41 -4.26 -1.03
CA LEU A 12 6.53 -3.48 -0.18
C LEU A 12 5.04 -3.76 -0.47
N VAL A 13 4.67 -3.81 -1.76
CA VAL A 13 3.29 -4.14 -2.16
C VAL A 13 2.94 -5.59 -1.80
N LYS A 14 3.88 -6.53 -1.95
CA LYS A 14 3.66 -7.94 -1.55
C LYS A 14 3.39 -8.06 -0.06
N GLU A 15 4.17 -7.38 0.77
CA GLU A 15 3.96 -7.37 2.22
C GLU A 15 2.62 -6.69 2.58
N ALA A 16 2.25 -5.60 1.90
CA ALA A 16 0.95 -4.96 2.07
C ALA A 16 -0.22 -5.92 1.77
N ILE A 17 -0.16 -6.65 0.65
CA ILE A 17 -1.18 -7.64 0.27
C ILE A 17 -1.26 -8.76 1.32
N LYS A 18 -0.11 -9.30 1.75
CA LYS A 18 -0.02 -10.34 2.76
C LYS A 18 -0.71 -9.91 4.05
N ARG A 19 -0.33 -8.74 4.59
CA ARG A 19 -0.85 -8.20 5.85
C ARG A 19 -2.34 -7.90 5.78
N ARG A 20 -2.83 -7.39 4.65
CA ARG A 20 -4.27 -7.21 4.41
C ARG A 20 -5.02 -8.53 4.49
N LYS A 21 -4.50 -9.58 3.82
CA LYS A 21 -5.11 -10.91 3.79
C LYS A 21 -5.09 -11.57 5.17
N GLU A 22 -3.98 -11.50 5.90
CA GLU A 22 -3.85 -12.02 7.28
C GLU A 22 -4.88 -11.37 8.22
N ARG A 23 -5.10 -10.06 8.07
CA ARG A 23 -6.11 -9.30 8.84
C ARG A 23 -7.54 -9.49 8.33
N LYS A 24 -7.76 -10.29 7.28
CA LYS A 24 -9.06 -10.53 6.63
C LYS A 24 -9.78 -9.24 6.22
N ILE A 25 -9.03 -8.23 5.78
CA ILE A 25 -9.57 -6.95 5.31
C ILE A 25 -9.82 -7.06 3.80
N SER A 26 -11.06 -6.82 3.36
CA SER A 26 -11.35 -6.72 1.93
C SER A 26 -10.75 -5.44 1.33
N GLN A 27 -10.49 -5.39 0.02
CA GLN A 27 -10.02 -4.16 -0.64
C GLN A 27 -11.00 -2.99 -0.42
N ARG A 28 -12.31 -3.25 -0.43
CA ARG A 28 -13.35 -2.24 -0.13
C ARG A 28 -13.22 -1.70 1.29
N ARG A 29 -12.99 -2.57 2.29
CA ARG A 29 -12.80 -2.15 3.68
C ARG A 29 -11.50 -1.37 3.86
N LEU A 30 -10.41 -1.81 3.26
CA LEU A 30 -9.14 -1.09 3.27
C LEU A 30 -9.30 0.30 2.65
N ALA A 31 -9.98 0.40 1.51
CA ALA A 31 -10.24 1.67 0.83
C ALA A 31 -11.01 2.65 1.72
N ALA A 32 -12.04 2.17 2.42
CA ALA A 32 -12.82 2.99 3.35
C ALA A 32 -11.98 3.51 4.53
N ILE A 33 -11.12 2.67 5.12
CA ILE A 33 -10.27 3.07 6.25
C ILE A 33 -9.15 4.01 5.80
N ALA A 34 -8.57 3.76 4.63
CA ALA A 34 -7.51 4.58 4.06
C ALA A 34 -8.03 5.84 3.35
N GLU A 35 -9.34 6.09 3.35
CA GLU A 35 -9.97 7.23 2.66
C GLU A 35 -9.55 7.37 1.19
N VAL A 36 -9.54 6.25 0.47
CA VAL A 36 -9.27 6.19 -0.97
C VAL A 36 -10.35 5.40 -1.69
N SER A 37 -10.36 5.45 -3.02
CA SER A 37 -11.29 4.62 -3.80
C SER A 37 -10.87 3.14 -3.79
N GLN A 38 -11.83 2.21 -3.87
CA GLN A 38 -11.51 0.79 -4.01
C GLN A 38 -10.71 0.48 -5.30
N PRO A 39 -10.96 1.12 -6.45
CA PRO A 39 -10.08 1.04 -7.61
C PRO A 39 -8.62 1.46 -7.31
N THR A 40 -8.40 2.45 -6.46
CA THR A 40 -7.05 2.88 -6.03
C THR A 40 -6.32 1.76 -5.30
N VAL A 41 -6.99 1.07 -4.36
CA VAL A 41 -6.42 -0.09 -3.66
C VAL A 41 -6.10 -1.21 -4.66
N SER A 42 -7.01 -1.51 -5.58
CA SER A 42 -6.78 -2.55 -6.59
C SER A 42 -5.58 -2.21 -7.50
N ARG A 43 -5.46 -0.96 -7.95
CA ARG A 43 -4.32 -0.48 -8.75
C ARG A 43 -3.00 -0.54 -7.97
N PHE A 44 -3.02 -0.19 -6.68
CA PHE A 44 -1.88 -0.34 -5.78
C PHE A 44 -1.42 -1.81 -5.68
N GLU A 45 -2.35 -2.74 -5.42
CA GLU A 45 -2.03 -4.18 -5.34
C GLU A 45 -1.56 -4.77 -6.67
N GLN A 46 -1.98 -4.18 -7.79
CA GLN A 46 -1.51 -4.52 -9.14
C GLN A 46 -0.22 -3.80 -9.55
N GLN A 47 0.41 -3.04 -8.64
CA GLN A 47 1.65 -2.30 -8.89
C GLN A 47 1.56 -1.32 -10.08
N LYS A 48 0.38 -0.75 -10.33
CA LYS A 48 0.21 0.27 -11.36
C LYS A 48 1.00 1.52 -10.98
N LYS A 49 1.73 2.08 -11.94
CA LYS A 49 2.62 3.24 -11.73
C LYS A 49 1.89 4.59 -11.74
N ASP A 50 0.60 4.60 -12.05
CA ASP A 50 -0.23 5.81 -12.18
C ASP A 50 -1.03 6.14 -10.90
N ILE A 51 -0.63 5.56 -9.76
CA ILE A 51 -1.22 5.88 -8.46
C ILE A 51 -0.50 7.07 -7.83
N GLN A 52 -1.25 7.93 -7.15
CA GLN A 52 -0.64 9.00 -6.37
C GLN A 52 0.11 8.41 -5.16
N LEU A 53 1.33 8.90 -4.92
CA LEU A 53 2.14 8.48 -3.76
C LEU A 53 1.38 8.67 -2.44
N SER A 54 0.65 9.78 -2.30
CA SER A 54 -0.19 10.06 -1.12
C SER A 54 -1.21 8.94 -0.84
N SER A 55 -1.87 8.42 -1.88
CA SER A 55 -2.81 7.31 -1.74
C SER A 55 -2.12 6.02 -1.33
N ALA A 56 -0.93 5.76 -1.88
CA ALA A 56 -0.16 4.58 -1.54
C ALA A 56 0.33 4.65 -0.07
N VAL A 57 0.79 5.82 0.39
CA VAL A 57 1.16 6.07 1.79
C VAL A 57 -0.01 5.85 2.73
N LYS A 58 -1.22 6.37 2.43
CA LYS A 58 -2.42 6.12 3.23
C LYS A 58 -2.74 4.63 3.37
N ILE A 59 -2.62 3.87 2.28
CA ILE A 59 -2.83 2.41 2.30
C ILE A 59 -1.79 1.72 3.20
N LEU A 60 -0.52 2.09 3.09
CA LEU A 60 0.58 1.52 3.87
C LEU A 60 0.47 1.86 5.37
N ASP A 61 0.05 3.08 5.71
CA ASP A 61 -0.19 3.52 7.11
C ASP A 61 -1.27 2.66 7.77
N VAL A 62 -2.42 2.45 7.11
CA VAL A 62 -3.49 1.57 7.63
C VAL A 62 -3.03 0.13 7.86
N LEU A 63 -2.09 -0.35 7.04
CA LEU A 63 -1.51 -1.68 7.19
C LEU A 63 -0.38 -1.72 8.24
N GLY A 64 0.04 -0.58 8.78
CA GLY A 64 1.14 -0.48 9.75
C GLY A 64 2.48 -0.82 9.10
N LEU A 65 2.71 -0.32 7.89
CA LEU A 65 3.96 -0.46 7.13
C LEU A 65 4.75 0.85 7.05
N ILE A 66 4.30 1.88 7.78
CA ILE A 66 4.96 3.17 7.93
C ILE A 66 5.01 3.47 9.43
N GLU A 67 6.15 3.93 9.90
CA GLU A 67 6.34 4.47 11.25
C GLU A 67 6.14 6.00 11.22
N LYS A 68 5.60 6.56 12.30
CA LYS A 68 5.35 8.00 12.45
C LYS A 68 6.45 8.66 13.25
#